data_AF-A0AA90NHS1-F1
#
_entry.id   AF-A0AA90NHS1-F1
#
_cell.length_a   1.000
_cell.length_b   1.000
_cell.length_c   1.000
_cell.angle_alpha   90.00
_cell.angle_beta   90.00
_cell.angle_gamma   90.00
#
_symmetry.space_group_name_H-M   'P 1'
#
loop_
_entity.id
_entity.type
_entity.pdbx_description
1 polymer ?
#
loop_
_entity_poly.entity_id
_entity_poly.type
_entity_poly.pdbx_seq_one_letter_code
_entity_poly.pdbx_strand_id
1 'polypeptide(L)'
;MKPRRALTADLVRVLLFTGVVVAHCVNYINFTPDVVRPAGLIATLLHLTRYGFVAVTLFVLVLSMRGRDMSPTQFWRRRFGLVVAPYLVWTVVYSITDHLLIENNPFPSPGRFFGDLARTTLTGDAKYQLYFLLISMQIYLVFPWLSRFMKRTSGHPWLVLSAAAVIQVAVFAFYQYFPEPEGRGWETLFNHMWKLLPMYALFIAIGMLAAQHYDAVSAWLRARAVPVVIVCGLAAAFSIVAYLRATEPGDVPEDAATAWNPTLLPWLVGGLVLLWLAAMKWDDLRTAGLPVGERAVTYATIRAFGAFAVHPLVLDLLGYLGFYPLLYEWFPASATLRTLTLVVVVLAISLLFIDTVLRTPLSRWVVARDRIPLRRPKPEKLAPVVDETIAAGSVPCHDADEDCEHEGDRPGTGRELHGQHHHGRHARQ
;
A
#
# COMPACT_ATOMS: atom_id res chain seq x y z
N MET A 1 24.12 6.22 -3.07
CA MET A 1 23.55 5.48 -1.90
C MET A 1 22.22 4.84 -2.30
N LYS A 2 22.00 3.54 -2.05
CA LYS A 2 20.65 2.93 -2.20
C LYS A 2 19.70 3.60 -1.20
N PRO A 3 18.48 4.00 -1.60
CA PRO A 3 17.52 4.59 -0.66
C PRO A 3 17.26 3.62 0.49
N ARG A 4 17.42 4.09 1.73
CA ARG A 4 17.15 3.32 2.94
C ARG A 4 15.68 2.87 2.89
N ARG A 5 15.43 1.57 2.97
CA ARG A 5 14.08 0.99 2.95
C ARG A 5 13.25 1.65 4.06
N ALA A 6 12.05 2.15 3.73
CA ALA A 6 11.16 2.76 4.71
C ALA A 6 10.48 1.67 5.55
N LEU A 7 11.22 1.13 6.53
CA LEU A 7 10.77 0.01 7.37
C LEU A 7 9.50 0.34 8.16
N THR A 8 9.31 1.59 8.54
CA THR A 8 8.04 2.10 9.11
C THR A 8 6.86 1.82 8.18
N ALA A 9 6.97 2.19 6.90
CA ALA A 9 5.90 1.97 5.93
C ALA A 9 5.67 0.47 5.63
N ASP A 10 6.73 -0.35 5.71
CA ASP A 10 6.60 -1.80 5.55
C ASP A 10 5.84 -2.44 6.72
N LEU A 11 6.12 -2.04 7.97
CA LEU A 11 5.35 -2.50 9.13
C LEU A 11 3.89 -2.08 9.02
N VAL A 12 3.61 -0.81 8.67
CA VAL A 12 2.24 -0.34 8.49
C VAL A 12 1.51 -1.17 7.43
N ARG A 13 2.15 -1.48 6.29
CA ARG A 13 1.56 -2.39 5.27
C ARG A 13 1.24 -3.77 5.82
N VAL A 14 2.18 -4.37 6.56
CA VAL A 14 1.96 -5.70 7.17
C VAL A 14 0.75 -5.65 8.10
N LEU A 15 0.66 -4.64 8.97
CA LEU A 15 -0.46 -4.48 9.91
C LEU A 15 -1.79 -4.24 9.19
N LEU A 16 -1.81 -3.43 8.13
CA LEU A 16 -3.01 -3.22 7.31
C LEU A 16 -3.44 -4.51 6.61
N PHE A 17 -2.50 -5.32 6.10
CA PHE A 17 -2.82 -6.59 5.42
C PHE A 17 -3.39 -7.60 6.40
N THR A 18 -2.77 -7.72 7.58
CA THR A 18 -3.32 -8.53 8.67
C THR A 18 -4.71 -8.04 9.06
N GLY A 19 -4.92 -6.72 9.16
CA GLY A 19 -6.22 -6.13 9.46
C GLY A 19 -7.30 -6.50 8.45
N VAL A 20 -6.97 -6.60 7.16
CA VAL A 20 -7.90 -7.07 6.11
C VAL A 20 -8.32 -8.51 6.37
N VAL A 21 -7.37 -9.39 6.66
CA VAL A 21 -7.66 -10.81 6.98
C VAL A 21 -8.55 -10.90 8.22
N VAL A 22 -8.26 -10.12 9.27
CA VAL A 22 -9.08 -10.06 10.48
C VAL A 22 -10.49 -9.59 10.15
N ALA A 23 -10.66 -8.52 9.37
CA ALA A 23 -11.98 -7.99 9.01
C ALA A 23 -12.83 -9.04 8.29
N HIS A 24 -12.23 -9.77 7.35
CA HIS A 24 -12.95 -10.83 6.65
C HIS A 24 -13.26 -12.02 7.55
N CYS A 25 -12.35 -12.46 8.42
CA CYS A 25 -12.64 -13.52 9.38
C CYS A 25 -13.80 -13.13 10.32
N VAL A 26 -13.82 -11.87 10.80
CA VAL A 26 -14.89 -11.35 11.66
C VAL A 26 -16.24 -11.44 10.93
N ASN A 27 -16.31 -10.94 9.70
CA ASN A 27 -17.55 -10.90 8.92
C ASN A 27 -18.03 -12.30 8.48
N TYR A 28 -17.13 -13.24 8.24
CA TYR A 28 -17.50 -14.58 7.79
C TYR A 28 -18.12 -15.45 8.89
N ILE A 29 -17.74 -15.25 10.16
CA ILE A 29 -18.14 -16.16 11.26
C ILE A 29 -19.04 -15.53 12.32
N ASN A 30 -19.24 -14.21 12.33
CA ASN A 30 -20.00 -13.53 13.39
C ASN A 30 -21.23 -12.79 12.84
N PHE A 31 -22.18 -13.56 12.29
CA PHE A 31 -23.41 -13.03 11.68
C PHE A 31 -24.67 -13.28 12.52
N THR A 32 -24.57 -13.92 13.70
CA THR A 32 -25.72 -14.19 14.56
C THR A 32 -26.12 -12.93 15.35
N PRO A 33 -27.42 -12.75 15.68
CA PRO A 33 -27.93 -11.52 16.31
C PRO A 33 -27.24 -11.12 17.63
N ASP A 34 -26.76 -12.09 18.39
CA ASP A 34 -26.08 -11.90 19.67
C ASP A 34 -24.67 -11.28 19.53
N VAL A 35 -24.00 -11.45 18.38
CA VAL A 35 -22.62 -11.00 18.15
C VAL A 35 -22.47 -10.01 17.00
N VAL A 36 -23.50 -9.83 16.17
CA VAL A 36 -23.43 -8.99 14.97
C VAL A 36 -23.04 -7.55 15.28
N ARG A 37 -23.51 -6.99 16.40
CA ARG A 37 -23.19 -5.61 16.80
C ARG A 37 -21.71 -5.41 17.17
N PRO A 38 -21.11 -6.18 18.10
CA PRO A 38 -19.68 -6.05 18.40
C PRO A 38 -18.79 -6.47 17.23
N ALA A 39 -19.17 -7.48 16.44
CA ALA A 39 -18.44 -7.88 15.23
C ALA A 39 -18.47 -6.78 14.17
N GLY A 40 -19.64 -6.19 13.93
CA GLY A 40 -19.83 -5.06 13.02
C GLY A 40 -19.02 -3.84 13.43
N LEU A 41 -18.87 -3.56 14.74
CA LEU A 41 -18.01 -2.48 15.22
C LEU A 41 -16.55 -2.73 14.83
N ILE A 42 -16.04 -3.94 15.05
CA ILE A 42 -14.66 -4.32 14.68
C ILE A 42 -14.47 -4.22 13.17
N ALA A 43 -15.41 -4.74 12.39
CA ALA A 43 -15.38 -4.67 10.92
C ALA A 43 -15.38 -3.22 10.42
N THR A 44 -16.23 -2.38 10.99
CA THR A 44 -16.34 -0.95 10.69
C THR A 44 -15.02 -0.22 10.99
N LEU A 45 -14.44 -0.45 12.17
CA LEU A 45 -13.15 0.15 12.53
C LEU A 45 -12.01 -0.34 11.61
N LEU A 46 -12.07 -1.59 11.14
CA LEU A 46 -11.09 -2.16 10.22
C LEU A 46 -11.24 -1.67 8.77
N HIS A 47 -12.26 -0.88 8.43
CA HIS A 47 -12.27 -0.12 7.17
C HIS A 47 -11.08 0.85 7.07
N LEU A 48 -10.42 1.18 8.20
CA LEU A 48 -9.11 1.81 8.24
C LEU A 48 -8.12 1.18 7.26
N THR A 49 -8.18 -0.13 7.05
CA THR A 49 -7.28 -0.86 6.14
C THR A 49 -7.35 -0.33 4.71
N ARG A 50 -8.57 -0.09 4.19
CA ARG A 50 -8.83 0.37 2.82
C ARG A 50 -8.13 1.72 2.56
N TYR A 51 -8.34 2.67 3.46
CA TYR A 51 -7.83 4.03 3.34
C TYR A 51 -6.34 4.13 3.70
N GLY A 52 -5.92 3.40 4.74
CA GLY A 52 -4.52 3.32 5.16
C GLY A 52 -3.63 2.75 4.05
N PHE A 53 -4.10 1.75 3.29
CA PHE A 53 -3.33 1.22 2.17
C PHE A 53 -3.12 2.24 1.07
N VAL A 54 -4.13 3.05 0.74
CA VAL A 54 -4.00 4.12 -0.25
C VAL A 54 -2.94 5.11 0.22
N ALA A 55 -3.04 5.60 1.45
CA ALA A 55 -2.06 6.55 2.00
C ALA A 55 -0.63 6.01 1.97
N VAL A 56 -0.41 4.78 2.44
CA VAL A 56 0.94 4.19 2.50
C VAL A 56 1.46 3.83 1.09
N THR A 57 0.58 3.51 0.16
CA THR A 57 0.95 3.29 -1.25
C THR A 57 1.50 4.58 -1.85
N LEU A 58 0.78 5.69 -1.71
CA LEU A 58 1.22 6.99 -2.21
C LEU A 58 2.50 7.46 -1.50
N PHE A 59 2.60 7.26 -0.18
CA PHE A 59 3.79 7.59 0.59
C PHE A 59 5.04 6.91 0.01
N VAL A 60 5.00 5.59 -0.18
CA VAL A 60 6.14 4.83 -0.70
C VAL A 60 6.38 5.14 -2.17
N LEU A 61 5.35 5.41 -2.97
CA LEU A 61 5.53 5.81 -4.37
C LEU A 61 6.31 7.11 -4.48
N VAL A 62 5.90 8.15 -3.73
CA VAL A 62 6.61 9.44 -3.68
C VAL A 62 8.06 9.24 -3.24
N LEU A 63 8.30 8.48 -2.17
CA LEU A 63 9.65 8.21 -1.69
C LEU A 63 10.50 7.44 -2.73
N SER A 64 9.90 6.47 -3.43
CA SER A 64 10.60 5.66 -4.43
C SER A 64 10.99 6.43 -5.70
N MET A 65 10.35 7.58 -5.93
CA MET A 65 10.56 8.47 -7.07
C MET A 65 11.35 9.73 -6.69
N ARG A 66 11.70 9.91 -5.42
CA ARG A 66 12.49 11.05 -4.95
C ARG A 66 13.87 11.04 -5.62
N GLY A 67 14.25 12.15 -6.26
CA GLY A 67 15.51 12.30 -6.97
C GLY A 67 15.62 11.48 -8.26
N ARG A 68 14.49 11.03 -8.83
CA ARG A 68 14.46 10.29 -10.10
C ARG A 68 13.53 10.97 -11.09
N ASP A 69 14.05 11.24 -12.27
CA ASP A 69 13.23 11.65 -13.40
C ASP A 69 12.81 10.42 -14.20
N MET A 70 11.51 10.31 -14.45
CA MET A 70 10.93 9.21 -15.20
C MET A 70 9.74 9.73 -16.00
N SER A 71 9.71 9.39 -17.28
CA SER A 71 8.53 9.67 -18.09
C SER A 71 7.33 8.85 -17.59
N PRO A 72 6.08 9.33 -17.76
CA PRO A 72 4.88 8.56 -17.41
C PRO A 72 4.87 7.15 -18.02
N THR A 73 5.27 7.02 -19.28
CA THR A 73 5.31 5.73 -19.99
C THR A 73 6.29 4.75 -19.35
N GLN A 74 7.49 5.20 -18.97
CA GLN A 74 8.46 4.35 -18.26
C GLN A 74 7.94 3.94 -16.88
N PHE A 75 7.24 4.85 -16.18
CA PHE A 75 6.61 4.55 -14.90
C PHE A 75 5.55 3.46 -15.04
N TRP A 76 4.64 3.59 -16.02
CA TRP A 76 3.57 2.63 -16.23
C TRP A 76 4.10 1.24 -16.60
N ARG A 77 5.04 1.15 -17.54
CA ARG A 77 5.65 -0.13 -17.93
C ARG A 77 6.24 -0.90 -16.74
N ARG A 78 6.84 -0.19 -15.78
CA ARG A 78 7.44 -0.79 -14.58
C ARG A 78 6.42 -1.19 -13.53
N ARG A 79 5.29 -0.49 -13.41
CA ARG A 79 4.35 -0.64 -12.30
C ARG A 79 3.11 -1.47 -12.64
N PHE A 80 2.54 -1.30 -13.84
CA PHE A 80 1.34 -2.05 -14.24
C PHE A 80 1.59 -3.55 -14.32
N GLY A 81 2.76 -3.98 -14.83
CA GLY A 81 3.10 -5.40 -14.90
C GLY A 81 3.13 -6.10 -13.52
N LEU A 82 3.32 -5.35 -12.44
CA LEU A 82 3.34 -5.89 -11.07
C LEU A 82 1.94 -6.12 -10.49
N VAL A 83 0.89 -5.51 -11.07
CA VAL A 83 -0.47 -5.54 -10.49
C VAL A 83 -1.49 -6.14 -11.46
N VAL A 84 -1.36 -5.90 -12.77
CA VAL A 84 -2.28 -6.44 -13.79
C VAL A 84 -2.19 -7.96 -13.87
N ALA A 85 -0.98 -8.52 -13.89
CA ALA A 85 -0.79 -9.96 -13.95
C ALA A 85 -1.46 -10.70 -12.76
N PRO A 86 -1.19 -10.36 -11.49
CA PRO A 86 -1.88 -11.01 -10.38
C PRO A 86 -3.38 -10.72 -10.35
N TYR A 87 -3.82 -9.52 -10.75
CA TYR A 87 -5.24 -9.23 -10.84
C TYR A 87 -5.96 -10.20 -11.77
N LEU A 88 -5.49 -10.34 -13.01
CA LEU A 88 -6.13 -11.23 -13.99
C LEU A 88 -6.08 -12.70 -13.56
N VAL A 89 -4.95 -13.15 -13.01
CA VAL A 89 -4.80 -14.53 -12.52
C VAL A 89 -5.79 -14.82 -11.40
N TRP A 90 -5.86 -13.94 -10.39
CA TRP A 90 -6.78 -14.15 -9.27
C TRP A 90 -8.23 -13.99 -9.70
N THR A 91 -8.55 -13.08 -10.63
CA THR A 91 -9.89 -12.98 -11.21
C THR A 91 -10.33 -14.31 -11.84
N VAL A 92 -9.48 -14.93 -12.66
CA VAL A 92 -9.79 -16.24 -13.26
C VAL A 92 -9.91 -17.32 -12.19
N VAL A 93 -9.00 -17.36 -11.21
CA VAL A 93 -9.06 -18.32 -10.10
C VAL A 93 -10.39 -18.22 -9.37
N TYR A 94 -10.80 -17.02 -8.96
CA TYR A 94 -12.06 -16.84 -8.23
C TYR A 94 -13.29 -17.14 -9.05
N SER A 95 -13.31 -16.74 -10.33
CA SER A 95 -14.40 -17.11 -11.24
C SER A 95 -14.57 -18.62 -11.40
N ILE A 96 -13.54 -19.43 -11.18
CA ILE A 96 -13.62 -20.90 -11.20
C ILE A 96 -13.95 -21.44 -9.81
N THR A 97 -13.22 -21.02 -8.78
CA THR A 97 -13.32 -21.61 -7.43
C THR A 97 -14.65 -21.32 -6.76
N ASP A 98 -15.28 -20.18 -7.07
CA ASP A 98 -16.62 -19.89 -6.54
C ASP A 98 -17.65 -20.94 -6.99
N HIS A 99 -17.51 -21.53 -8.18
CA HIS A 99 -18.38 -22.63 -8.65
C HIS A 99 -17.99 -24.01 -8.08
N LEU A 100 -16.79 -24.15 -7.55
CA LEU A 100 -16.29 -25.41 -6.97
C LEU A 100 -16.52 -25.49 -5.46
N LEU A 101 -16.45 -24.35 -4.76
CA LEU A 101 -16.40 -24.30 -3.30
C LEU A 101 -17.69 -23.74 -2.67
N ILE A 102 -18.49 -22.96 -3.42
CA ILE A 102 -19.75 -22.42 -2.91
C ILE A 102 -20.86 -23.43 -3.20
N GLU A 103 -21.56 -23.85 -2.15
CA GLU A 103 -22.70 -24.77 -2.27
C GLU A 103 -23.77 -24.18 -3.19
N ASN A 104 -24.38 -25.05 -4.01
CA ASN A 104 -25.46 -24.70 -4.94
C ASN A 104 -25.10 -23.62 -5.98
N ASN A 105 -23.82 -23.49 -6.34
CA ASN A 105 -23.36 -22.55 -7.37
C ASN A 105 -22.84 -23.25 -8.64
N PRO A 106 -23.71 -23.91 -9.45
CA PRO A 106 -23.26 -24.67 -10.62
C PRO A 106 -22.61 -23.78 -11.68
N PHE A 107 -21.73 -24.38 -12.50
CA PHE A 107 -21.14 -23.68 -13.63
C PHE A 107 -22.23 -23.22 -14.62
N PRO A 108 -22.23 -21.95 -15.05
CA PRO A 108 -23.16 -21.47 -16.06
C PRO A 108 -22.73 -21.95 -17.45
N SER A 109 -23.59 -21.69 -18.46
CA SER A 109 -23.21 -21.93 -19.86
C SER A 109 -21.91 -21.17 -20.22
N PRO A 110 -21.08 -21.69 -21.16
CA PRO A 110 -19.80 -21.06 -21.50
C PRO A 110 -19.92 -19.59 -21.88
N GLY A 111 -20.95 -19.22 -22.66
CA GLY A 111 -21.17 -17.82 -23.06
C GLY A 111 -21.44 -16.90 -21.87
N ARG A 112 -22.25 -17.35 -20.91
CA ARG A 112 -22.51 -16.61 -19.68
C ARG A 112 -21.27 -16.53 -18.79
N PHE A 113 -20.52 -17.64 -18.66
CA PHE A 113 -19.27 -17.68 -17.91
C PHE A 113 -18.26 -16.63 -18.41
N PHE A 114 -17.99 -16.58 -19.72
CA PHE A 114 -17.06 -15.61 -20.29
C PHE A 114 -17.59 -14.17 -20.21
N GLY A 115 -18.92 -13.97 -20.32
CA GLY A 115 -19.55 -12.67 -20.10
C GLY A 115 -19.39 -12.17 -18.65
N ASP A 116 -19.63 -13.06 -17.68
CA ASP A 116 -19.45 -12.78 -16.26
C ASP A 116 -17.97 -12.51 -15.94
N LEU A 117 -17.05 -13.30 -16.48
CA LEU A 117 -15.60 -13.10 -16.34
C LEU A 117 -15.16 -11.75 -16.91
N ALA A 118 -15.65 -11.37 -18.09
CA ALA A 118 -15.35 -10.06 -18.68
C ALA A 118 -15.88 -8.91 -17.80
N ARG A 119 -17.14 -9.02 -17.31
CA ARG A 119 -17.73 -8.03 -16.41
C ARG A 119 -16.91 -7.91 -15.12
N THR A 120 -16.66 -9.00 -14.42
CA THR A 120 -15.95 -8.99 -13.13
C THR A 120 -14.48 -8.55 -13.28
N THR A 121 -13.86 -8.80 -14.43
CA THR A 121 -12.53 -8.26 -14.79
C THR A 121 -12.55 -6.73 -14.94
N LEU A 122 -13.62 -6.15 -15.45
CA LEU A 122 -13.74 -4.70 -15.61
C LEU A 122 -14.15 -4.01 -14.30
N THR A 123 -15.02 -4.64 -13.52
CA THR A 123 -15.59 -4.03 -12.30
C THR A 123 -14.81 -4.34 -11.02
N GLY A 124 -13.89 -5.32 -11.05
CA GLY A 124 -13.15 -5.78 -9.87
C GLY A 124 -13.94 -6.69 -8.93
N ASP A 125 -15.07 -7.23 -9.39
CA ASP A 125 -16.02 -7.99 -8.56
C ASP A 125 -15.76 -9.49 -8.49
N ALA A 126 -14.68 -9.97 -9.09
CA ALA A 126 -14.39 -11.41 -9.08
C ALA A 126 -14.22 -11.96 -7.66
N LYS A 127 -13.73 -11.13 -6.73
CA LYS A 127 -13.80 -11.38 -5.28
C LYS A 127 -13.71 -10.05 -4.53
N TYR A 128 -14.30 -9.98 -3.35
CA TYR A 128 -14.49 -8.75 -2.57
C TYR A 128 -13.22 -7.97 -2.21
N GLN A 129 -12.02 -8.56 -2.33
CA GLN A 129 -10.74 -7.92 -2.10
C GLN A 129 -10.08 -7.41 -3.40
N LEU A 130 -10.44 -7.97 -4.56
CA LEU A 130 -9.75 -7.69 -5.82
C LEU A 130 -9.95 -6.27 -6.34
N TYR A 131 -11.03 -5.59 -5.96
CA TYR A 131 -11.22 -4.18 -6.26
C TYR A 131 -10.04 -3.31 -5.80
N PHE A 132 -9.29 -3.73 -4.77
CA PHE A 132 -8.13 -2.98 -4.29
C PHE A 132 -6.96 -2.98 -5.29
N LEU A 133 -6.82 -4.04 -6.10
CA LEU A 133 -5.86 -4.07 -7.20
C LEU A 133 -6.30 -3.10 -8.30
N LEU A 134 -7.61 -3.01 -8.56
CA LEU A 134 -8.17 -2.02 -9.50
C LEU A 134 -7.89 -0.59 -9.02
N ILE A 135 -8.08 -0.28 -7.73
CA ILE A 135 -7.69 1.01 -7.13
C ILE A 135 -6.18 1.25 -7.29
N SER A 136 -5.35 0.24 -7.06
CA SER A 136 -3.90 0.36 -7.21
C SER A 136 -3.50 0.70 -8.65
N MET A 137 -4.18 0.11 -9.64
CA MET A 137 -4.00 0.47 -11.06
C MET A 137 -4.44 1.90 -11.34
N GLN A 138 -5.57 2.36 -10.79
CA GLN A 138 -6.00 3.75 -10.91
C GLN A 138 -4.94 4.70 -10.33
N ILE A 139 -4.41 4.41 -9.14
CA ILE A 139 -3.32 5.18 -8.52
C ILE A 139 -2.12 5.23 -9.48
N TYR A 140 -1.69 4.10 -10.02
CA TYR A 140 -0.54 4.05 -10.93
C TYR A 140 -0.78 4.81 -12.24
N LEU A 141 -2.01 4.76 -12.75
CA LEU A 141 -2.40 5.55 -13.91
C LEU A 141 -2.17 7.03 -13.60
N VAL A 142 -2.81 7.56 -12.54
CA VAL A 142 -2.82 9.00 -12.25
C VAL A 142 -1.54 9.53 -11.62
N PHE A 143 -0.70 8.66 -11.04
CA PHE A 143 0.44 9.05 -10.21
C PHE A 143 1.41 10.05 -10.87
N PRO A 144 1.79 9.92 -12.17
CA PRO A 144 2.68 10.90 -12.81
C PRO A 144 2.11 12.32 -12.83
N TRP A 145 0.78 12.48 -12.90
CA TRP A 145 0.13 13.79 -12.84
C TRP A 145 -0.01 14.27 -11.40
N LEU A 146 -0.40 13.38 -10.47
CA LEU A 146 -0.42 13.70 -9.04
C LEU A 146 0.95 14.18 -8.56
N SER A 147 2.03 13.51 -8.96
CA SER A 147 3.39 13.91 -8.58
C SER A 147 3.76 15.30 -9.10
N ARG A 148 3.36 15.65 -10.33
CA ARG A 148 3.58 17.01 -10.88
C ARG A 148 2.74 18.06 -10.16
N PHE A 149 1.47 17.77 -9.91
CA PHE A 149 0.58 18.64 -9.14
C PHE A 149 1.17 18.92 -7.76
N MET A 150 1.58 17.88 -7.05
CA MET A 150 2.16 18.00 -5.71
C MET A 150 3.52 18.68 -5.66
N LYS A 151 4.31 18.63 -6.75
CA LYS A 151 5.53 19.45 -6.87
C LYS A 151 5.20 20.95 -7.00
N ARG A 152 4.10 21.30 -7.68
CA ARG A 152 3.64 22.69 -7.82
C ARG A 152 3.03 23.23 -6.53
N THR A 153 2.35 22.39 -5.77
CA THR A 153 1.68 22.77 -4.52
C THR A 153 2.51 22.51 -3.27
N SER A 154 3.83 22.26 -3.40
CA SER A 154 4.71 21.93 -2.27
C SER A 154 4.81 23.04 -1.22
N GLY A 155 4.56 24.30 -1.61
CA GLY A 155 4.50 25.44 -0.69
C GLY A 155 3.18 25.58 0.06
N HIS A 156 2.14 24.82 -0.30
CA HIS A 156 0.78 24.97 0.22
C HIS A 156 0.20 23.64 0.75
N PRO A 157 0.91 22.91 1.63
CA PRO A 157 0.49 21.57 2.08
C PRO A 157 -0.89 21.58 2.76
N TRP A 158 -1.18 22.62 3.55
CA TRP A 158 -2.46 22.77 4.25
C TRP A 158 -3.63 23.03 3.31
N LEU A 159 -3.42 23.79 2.22
CA LEU A 159 -4.44 24.02 1.21
C LEU A 159 -4.82 22.70 0.52
N VAL A 160 -3.81 21.90 0.13
CA VAL A 160 -4.03 20.59 -0.49
C VAL A 160 -4.76 19.66 0.45
N LEU A 161 -4.35 19.59 1.72
CA LEU A 161 -4.97 18.74 2.73
C LEU A 161 -6.43 19.14 2.98
N SER A 162 -6.71 20.45 3.12
CA SER A 162 -8.07 20.96 3.31
C SER A 162 -8.97 20.71 2.10
N ALA A 163 -8.47 20.95 0.88
CA ALA A 163 -9.21 20.65 -0.34
C ALA A 163 -9.54 19.15 -0.45
N ALA A 164 -8.57 18.28 -0.13
CA ALA A 164 -8.77 16.83 -0.12
C ALA A 164 -9.76 16.38 0.96
N ALA A 165 -9.76 17.03 2.14
CA ALA A 165 -10.74 16.78 3.20
C ALA A 165 -12.15 17.17 2.77
N VAL A 166 -12.32 18.33 2.12
CA VAL A 166 -13.63 18.76 1.57
C VAL A 166 -14.13 17.76 0.53
N ILE A 167 -13.27 17.33 -0.41
CA ILE A 167 -13.63 16.32 -1.41
C ILE A 167 -14.03 15.01 -0.72
N GLN A 168 -13.26 14.55 0.26
CA GLN A 168 -13.52 13.30 0.98
C GLN A 168 -14.89 13.32 1.68
N VAL A 169 -15.20 14.39 2.42
CA VAL A 169 -16.48 14.57 3.10
C VAL A 169 -17.63 14.67 2.10
N ALA A 170 -17.45 15.42 1.01
CA ALA A 170 -18.46 15.57 -0.02
C ALA A 170 -18.77 14.22 -0.70
N VAL A 171 -17.75 13.43 -1.06
CA VAL A 171 -17.93 12.12 -1.69
C VAL A 171 -18.59 11.13 -0.72
N PHE A 172 -18.18 11.11 0.55
CA PHE A 172 -18.82 10.28 1.57
C PHE A 172 -20.28 10.66 1.78
N ALA A 173 -20.58 11.96 1.97
CA ALA A 173 -21.94 12.42 2.17
C ALA A 173 -22.82 12.19 0.94
N PHE A 174 -22.27 12.42 -0.26
CA PHE A 174 -22.97 12.13 -1.50
C PHE A 174 -23.31 10.65 -1.60
N TYR A 175 -22.34 9.77 -1.42
CA TYR A 175 -22.57 8.33 -1.55
C TYR A 175 -23.42 7.72 -0.43
N GLN A 176 -23.35 8.27 0.79
CA GLN A 176 -24.08 7.77 1.95
C GLN A 176 -25.54 8.21 1.99
N TYR A 177 -25.86 9.42 1.50
CA TYR A 177 -27.16 10.04 1.77
C TYR A 177 -27.96 10.40 0.53
N PHE A 178 -27.36 10.43 -0.67
CA PHE A 178 -28.12 10.69 -1.89
C PHE A 178 -28.72 9.40 -2.41
N PRO A 179 -29.97 9.45 -2.92
CA PRO A 179 -30.57 8.30 -3.57
C PRO A 179 -29.77 7.89 -4.80
N GLU A 180 -29.81 6.60 -5.10
CA GLU A 180 -29.22 6.06 -6.31
C GLU A 180 -29.81 6.75 -7.56
N PRO A 181 -28.98 7.28 -8.47
CA PRO A 181 -29.47 7.97 -9.65
C PRO A 181 -30.16 7.02 -10.63
N GLU A 182 -31.26 7.49 -11.22
CA GLU A 182 -32.01 6.70 -12.20
C GLU A 182 -31.24 6.52 -13.52
N GLY A 183 -31.43 5.35 -14.13
CA GLY A 183 -30.89 4.99 -15.45
C GLY A 183 -29.66 4.08 -15.37
N ARG A 184 -29.68 3.02 -16.20
CA ARG A 184 -28.70 1.92 -16.17
C ARG A 184 -27.23 2.35 -16.09
N GLY A 185 -26.86 3.41 -16.81
CA GLY A 185 -25.49 3.92 -16.82
C GLY A 185 -25.08 4.58 -15.50
N TRP A 186 -25.97 5.38 -14.91
CA TRP A 186 -25.72 6.07 -13.64
C TRP A 186 -25.79 5.12 -12.45
N GLU A 187 -26.75 4.21 -12.45
CA GLU A 187 -26.86 3.10 -11.49
C GLU A 187 -25.56 2.29 -11.44
N THR A 188 -25.04 1.88 -12.62
CA THR A 188 -23.77 1.15 -12.70
C THR A 188 -22.61 1.98 -12.14
N LEU A 189 -22.51 3.27 -12.49
CA LEU A 189 -21.43 4.13 -11.97
C LEU A 189 -21.53 4.30 -10.45
N PHE A 190 -22.73 4.57 -9.93
CA PHE A 190 -22.99 4.77 -8.51
C PHE A 190 -22.59 3.54 -7.69
N ASN A 191 -23.01 2.35 -8.12
CA ASN A 191 -22.66 1.07 -7.50
C ASN A 191 -21.15 0.75 -7.50
N HIS A 192 -20.37 1.42 -8.34
CA HIS A 192 -18.92 1.25 -8.44
C HIS A 192 -18.13 2.45 -7.93
N MET A 193 -18.81 3.53 -7.51
CA MET A 193 -18.17 4.80 -7.20
C MET A 193 -17.22 4.70 -5.99
N TRP A 194 -17.52 3.83 -5.04
CA TRP A 194 -16.66 3.53 -3.89
C TRP A 194 -15.31 2.91 -4.27
N LYS A 195 -15.17 2.38 -5.50
CA LYS A 195 -13.92 1.84 -6.05
C LYS A 195 -13.09 2.91 -6.76
N LEU A 196 -13.59 4.13 -6.89
CA LEU A 196 -12.93 5.21 -7.65
C LEU A 196 -12.05 6.10 -6.75
N LEU A 197 -11.02 6.70 -7.33
CA LEU A 197 -10.07 7.55 -6.60
C LEU A 197 -10.66 8.70 -5.76
N PRO A 198 -11.75 9.40 -6.17
CA PRO A 198 -12.34 10.45 -5.35
C PRO A 198 -12.78 9.95 -3.96
N MET A 199 -13.14 8.67 -3.83
CA MET A 199 -13.46 8.03 -2.55
C MET A 199 -12.27 8.01 -1.58
N TYR A 200 -11.05 8.29 -2.03
CA TYR A 200 -9.82 8.22 -1.22
C TYR A 200 -9.02 9.54 -1.21
N ALA A 201 -9.63 10.65 -1.62
CA ALA A 201 -8.94 11.93 -1.84
C ALA A 201 -8.07 12.38 -0.65
N LEU A 202 -8.61 12.34 0.57
CA LEU A 202 -7.87 12.77 1.77
C LEU A 202 -6.66 11.86 2.03
N PHE A 203 -6.82 10.55 1.84
CA PHE A 203 -5.75 9.59 2.11
C PHE A 203 -4.66 9.61 1.05
N ILE A 204 -5.01 9.92 -0.20
CA ILE A 204 -4.04 10.25 -1.25
C ILE A 204 -3.20 11.46 -0.82
N ALA A 205 -3.85 12.55 -0.38
CA ALA A 205 -3.15 13.76 0.07
C ALA A 205 -2.26 13.49 1.30
N ILE A 206 -2.76 12.81 2.33
CA ILE A 206 -2.00 12.42 3.53
C ILE A 206 -0.73 11.64 3.12
N GLY A 207 -0.87 10.60 2.30
CA GLY A 207 0.25 9.78 1.86
C GLY A 207 1.32 10.57 1.12
N MET A 208 0.91 11.41 0.17
CA MET A 208 1.84 12.22 -0.63
C MET A 208 2.53 13.30 0.19
N LEU A 209 1.78 14.07 0.99
CA LEU A 209 2.31 15.16 1.81
C LEU A 209 3.24 14.64 2.93
N ALA A 210 2.86 13.53 3.57
CA ALA A 210 3.71 12.90 4.57
C ALA A 210 5.05 12.43 3.99
N ALA A 211 5.08 11.98 2.73
CA ALA A 211 6.34 11.62 2.06
C ALA A 211 7.17 12.83 1.62
N GLN A 212 6.52 13.91 1.16
CA GLN A 212 7.21 15.14 0.77
C GLN A 212 7.87 15.84 1.96
N HIS A 213 7.16 15.91 3.08
CA HIS A 213 7.61 16.57 4.30
C HIS A 213 8.02 15.55 5.38
N TYR A 214 8.56 14.41 4.97
CA TYR A 214 8.83 13.26 5.86
C TYR A 214 9.59 13.64 7.14
N ASP A 215 10.67 14.41 7.02
CA ASP A 215 11.50 14.78 8.16
C ASP A 215 10.75 15.70 9.13
N ALA A 216 10.05 16.72 8.59
CA ALA A 216 9.26 17.67 9.38
C ALA A 216 8.07 17.00 10.08
N VAL A 217 7.33 16.17 9.36
CA VAL A 217 6.18 15.42 9.91
C VAL A 217 6.66 14.44 10.98
N SER A 218 7.75 13.72 10.74
CA SER A 218 8.30 12.78 11.72
C SER A 218 8.78 13.49 12.99
N ALA A 219 9.46 14.62 12.87
CA ALA A 219 9.90 15.42 14.02
C ALA A 219 8.70 15.95 14.82
N TRP A 220 7.69 16.49 14.13
CA TRP A 220 6.48 17.01 14.77
C TRP A 220 5.69 15.93 15.52
N LEU A 221 5.49 14.76 14.89
CA LEU A 221 4.80 13.62 15.49
C LEU A 221 5.52 13.12 16.75
N ARG A 222 6.86 13.10 16.74
CA ARG A 222 7.67 12.73 17.91
C ARG A 222 7.52 13.76 19.03
N ALA A 223 7.63 15.03 18.71
CA ALA A 223 7.53 16.12 19.69
C ALA A 223 6.13 16.25 20.32
N ARG A 224 5.08 15.81 19.61
CA ARG A 224 3.67 15.96 20.00
C ARG A 224 2.95 14.61 20.16
N ALA A 225 3.67 13.53 20.40
CA ALA A 225 3.09 12.18 20.42
C ALA A 225 1.89 12.04 21.38
N VAL A 226 2.02 12.53 22.62
CA VAL A 226 0.95 12.45 23.64
C VAL A 226 -0.32 13.20 23.21
N PRO A 227 -0.30 14.51 22.89
CA PRO A 227 -1.51 15.21 22.46
C PRO A 227 -2.07 14.64 21.15
N VAL A 228 -1.23 14.17 20.23
CA VAL A 228 -1.71 13.49 19.01
C VAL A 228 -2.47 12.20 19.34
N VAL A 229 -1.95 11.37 20.25
CA VAL A 229 -2.63 10.14 20.71
C VAL A 229 -3.97 10.47 21.36
N ILE A 230 -4.03 11.52 22.19
CA ILE A 230 -5.29 11.97 22.82
C ILE A 230 -6.31 12.37 21.76
N VAL A 231 -5.93 13.23 20.80
CA VAL A 231 -6.82 13.66 19.71
C VAL A 231 -7.30 12.47 18.87
N CYS A 232 -6.41 11.53 18.55
CA CYS A 232 -6.79 10.33 17.80
C CYS A 232 -7.71 9.41 18.62
N GLY A 233 -7.50 9.33 19.94
CA GLY A 233 -8.38 8.60 20.86
C GLY A 233 -9.77 9.21 20.96
N LEU A 234 -9.88 10.54 20.99
CA LEU A 234 -11.15 11.26 20.92
C LEU A 234 -11.85 11.05 19.58
N ALA A 235 -11.10 11.05 18.47
CA ALA A 235 -11.64 10.74 17.14
C ALA A 235 -12.17 9.30 17.06
N ALA A 236 -11.46 8.33 17.66
CA ALA A 236 -11.92 6.96 17.78
C ALA A 236 -13.21 6.88 18.62
N ALA A 237 -13.24 7.52 19.78
CA ALA A 237 -14.39 7.55 20.67
C ALA A 237 -15.62 8.14 19.98
N PHE A 238 -15.45 9.23 19.22
CA PHE A 238 -16.52 9.82 18.41
C PHE A 238 -17.13 8.82 17.43
N SER A 239 -16.31 8.17 16.59
CA SER A 239 -16.80 7.20 15.60
C SER A 239 -17.42 5.96 16.24
N ILE A 240 -16.87 5.48 17.36
CA ILE A 240 -17.43 4.36 18.13
C ILE A 240 -18.80 4.75 18.69
N VAL A 241 -18.93 5.92 19.31
CA VAL A 241 -20.21 6.39 19.86
C VAL A 241 -21.24 6.58 18.74
N ALA A 242 -20.85 7.12 17.59
CA ALA A 242 -21.73 7.26 16.44
C ALA A 242 -22.27 5.90 15.96
N TYR A 243 -21.40 4.90 15.82
CA TYR A 243 -21.80 3.52 15.49
C TYR A 243 -22.75 2.94 16.54
N LEU A 244 -22.42 3.08 17.84
CA LEU A 244 -23.25 2.54 18.92
C LEU A 244 -24.62 3.24 19.00
N ARG A 245 -24.72 4.51 18.61
CA ARG A 245 -25.99 5.26 18.54
C ARG A 245 -26.83 4.87 17.33
N ALA A 246 -26.21 4.40 16.26
CA ALA A 246 -26.87 3.99 15.02
C ALA A 246 -27.20 2.49 14.97
N THR A 247 -26.91 1.73 16.03
CA THR A 247 -27.06 0.26 16.07
C THR A 247 -27.65 -0.21 17.39
N GLU A 248 -28.35 -1.34 17.36
CA GLU A 248 -28.92 -2.02 18.52
C GLU A 248 -28.47 -3.51 18.56
N PRO A 249 -28.53 -4.20 19.71
CA PRO A 249 -28.25 -5.63 19.75
C PRO A 249 -29.17 -6.40 18.79
N GLY A 250 -28.60 -7.19 17.88
CA GLY A 250 -29.35 -7.92 16.86
C GLY A 250 -29.73 -7.11 15.62
N ASP A 251 -29.62 -5.77 15.66
CA ASP A 251 -29.95 -4.88 14.55
C ASP A 251 -28.81 -3.91 14.23
N VAL A 252 -28.09 -4.19 13.15
CA VAL A 252 -27.01 -3.36 12.63
C VAL A 252 -27.40 -2.93 11.22
N PRO A 253 -27.98 -1.73 11.06
CA PRO A 253 -28.29 -1.19 9.75
C PRO A 253 -27.04 -1.14 8.87
N GLU A 254 -27.15 -1.53 7.60
CA GLU A 254 -26.02 -1.57 6.66
C GLU A 254 -25.32 -0.21 6.59
N ASP A 255 -26.11 0.87 6.52
CA ASP A 255 -25.65 2.27 6.49
C ASP A 255 -24.79 2.68 7.69
N ALA A 256 -25.01 2.07 8.86
CA ALA A 256 -24.23 2.36 10.07
C ALA A 256 -22.81 1.76 9.99
N ALA A 257 -22.62 0.71 9.19
CA ALA A 257 -21.39 -0.06 9.09
C ALA A 257 -20.62 0.17 7.78
N THR A 258 -21.10 1.03 6.88
CA THR A 258 -20.43 1.28 5.59
C THR A 258 -19.06 1.92 5.77
N ALA A 259 -18.14 1.62 4.84
CA ALA A 259 -16.78 2.16 4.86
C ALA A 259 -16.69 3.65 4.53
N TRP A 260 -17.77 4.25 4.04
CA TRP A 260 -17.87 5.64 3.63
C TRP A 260 -18.83 6.44 4.51
N ASN A 261 -19.31 5.87 5.62
CA ASN A 261 -20.10 6.61 6.59
C ASN A 261 -19.28 7.82 7.09
N PRO A 262 -19.75 9.07 6.93
CA PRO A 262 -19.01 10.27 7.34
C PRO A 262 -18.58 10.28 8.80
N THR A 263 -19.36 9.65 9.69
CA THR A 263 -19.05 9.57 11.12
C THR A 263 -17.83 8.70 11.43
N LEU A 264 -17.42 7.84 10.49
CA LEU A 264 -16.23 6.99 10.59
C LEU A 264 -14.94 7.74 10.23
N LEU A 265 -15.02 8.82 9.43
CA LEU A 265 -13.84 9.54 8.92
C LEU A 265 -12.86 10.01 10.01
N PRO A 266 -13.30 10.52 11.19
CA PRO A 266 -12.40 10.87 12.29
C PRO A 266 -11.53 9.67 12.73
N TRP A 267 -12.12 8.49 12.90
CA TRP A 267 -11.36 7.28 13.20
C TRP A 267 -10.44 6.86 12.06
N LEU A 268 -10.85 6.95 10.80
CA LEU A 268 -9.99 6.55 9.68
C LEU A 268 -8.69 7.38 9.63
N VAL A 269 -8.77 8.69 9.91
CA VAL A 269 -7.60 9.56 10.00
C VAL A 269 -6.82 9.29 11.29
N GLY A 270 -7.49 9.27 12.45
CA GLY A 270 -6.84 9.07 13.75
C GLY A 270 -6.16 7.70 13.87
N GLY A 271 -6.84 6.64 13.45
CA GLY A 271 -6.33 5.27 13.40
C GLY A 271 -5.11 5.12 12.49
N LEU A 272 -5.07 5.80 11.34
CA LEU A 272 -3.90 5.81 10.47
C LEU A 272 -2.70 6.50 11.15
N VAL A 273 -2.93 7.63 11.82
CA VAL A 273 -1.89 8.35 12.56
C VAL A 273 -1.38 7.52 13.74
N LEU A 274 -2.27 6.88 14.51
CA LEU A 274 -1.89 5.96 15.60
C LEU A 274 -1.06 4.78 15.08
N LEU A 275 -1.48 4.18 13.96
CA LEU A 275 -0.76 3.09 13.33
C LEU A 275 0.64 3.53 12.87
N TRP A 276 0.75 4.74 12.32
CA TRP A 276 2.03 5.32 11.92
C TRP A 276 2.93 5.61 13.12
N LEU A 277 2.40 6.20 14.20
CA LEU A 277 3.12 6.44 15.46
C LEU A 277 3.63 5.14 16.08
N ALA A 278 2.80 4.10 16.10
CA ALA A 278 3.20 2.77 16.57
C ALA A 278 4.35 2.21 15.73
N ALA A 279 4.29 2.37 14.40
CA ALA A 279 5.36 1.94 13.51
C ALA A 279 6.65 2.77 13.66
N MET A 280 6.55 4.08 13.93
CA MET A 280 7.71 4.93 14.25
C MET A 280 8.36 4.49 15.57
N LYS A 281 7.55 4.24 16.60
CA LYS A 281 8.05 3.75 17.90
C LYS A 281 8.72 2.39 17.75
N TRP A 282 8.15 1.49 16.95
CA TRP A 282 8.78 0.22 16.62
C TRP A 282 10.13 0.40 15.92
N ASP A 283 10.24 1.34 14.97
CA ASP A 283 11.50 1.61 14.26
C ASP A 283 12.58 2.19 15.19
N ASP A 284 12.19 2.99 16.19
CA ASP A 284 13.10 3.49 17.23
C ASP A 284 13.65 2.36 18.10
N LEU A 285 12.77 1.49 18.60
CA LEU A 285 13.14 0.35 19.43
C LEU A 285 14.07 -0.60 18.65
N ARG A 286 13.77 -0.83 17.36
CA ARG A 286 14.64 -1.59 16.45
C ARG A 286 16.01 -0.96 16.30
N THR A 287 16.07 0.35 16.09
CA THR A 287 17.34 1.09 15.92
C THR A 287 18.15 1.14 17.23
N ALA A 288 17.48 1.07 18.38
CA ALA A 288 18.09 0.90 19.69
C ALA A 288 18.58 -0.54 19.98
N GLY A 289 18.43 -1.47 19.03
CA GLY A 289 18.90 -2.86 19.15
C GLY A 289 17.94 -3.81 19.89
N LEU A 290 16.72 -3.38 20.19
CA LEU A 290 15.75 -4.24 20.88
C LEU A 290 15.14 -5.28 19.93
N PRO A 291 14.85 -6.50 20.43
CA PRO A 291 14.32 -7.60 19.62
C PRO A 291 12.82 -7.44 19.33
N VAL A 292 12.45 -6.42 18.56
CA VAL A 292 11.04 -6.08 18.23
C VAL A 292 10.49 -6.84 17.01
N GLY A 293 11.06 -8.01 16.70
CA GLY A 293 10.53 -8.86 15.62
C GLY A 293 10.82 -8.39 14.19
N GLU A 294 11.93 -7.67 13.93
CA GLU A 294 12.35 -7.23 12.58
C GLU A 294 12.35 -8.36 11.54
N ARG A 295 12.75 -9.57 11.95
CA ARG A 295 12.73 -10.76 11.09
C ARG A 295 11.32 -11.14 10.68
N ALA A 296 10.36 -11.09 11.60
CA ALA A 296 8.96 -11.39 11.33
C ALA A 296 8.35 -10.35 10.37
N VAL A 297 8.62 -9.05 10.60
CA VAL A 297 8.17 -7.98 9.69
C VAL A 297 8.75 -8.17 8.29
N THR A 298 10.05 -8.42 8.19
CA THR A 298 10.73 -8.66 6.89
C THR A 298 10.16 -9.88 6.17
N TYR A 299 9.92 -10.97 6.90
CA TYR A 299 9.28 -12.18 6.39
C TYR A 299 7.87 -11.87 5.87
N ALA A 300 7.06 -11.15 6.66
CA ALA A 300 5.70 -10.80 6.32
C ALA A 300 5.63 -9.85 5.11
N THR A 301 6.51 -8.83 5.02
CA THR A 301 6.45 -7.84 3.92
C THR A 301 6.54 -8.48 2.52
N ILE A 302 7.34 -9.53 2.38
CA ILE A 302 7.48 -10.23 1.09
C ILE A 302 6.19 -10.98 0.73
N ARG A 303 5.48 -11.49 1.72
CA ARG A 303 4.31 -12.38 1.59
C ARG A 303 2.98 -11.66 1.66
N ALA A 304 2.94 -10.46 2.22
CA ALA A 304 1.69 -9.80 2.59
C ALA A 304 0.72 -9.61 1.41
N PHE A 305 1.24 -9.26 0.23
CA PHE A 305 0.41 -9.19 -0.99
C PHE A 305 -0.16 -10.56 -1.38
N GLY A 306 0.65 -11.61 -1.34
CA GLY A 306 0.20 -12.97 -1.64
C GLY A 306 -0.86 -13.45 -0.64
N ALA A 307 -0.62 -13.23 0.66
CA ALA A 307 -1.57 -13.57 1.72
C ALA A 307 -2.89 -12.80 1.55
N PHE A 308 -2.80 -11.51 1.20
CA PHE A 308 -3.96 -10.71 0.80
C PHE A 308 -4.70 -11.30 -0.39
N ALA A 309 -3.99 -11.76 -1.41
CA ALA A 309 -4.64 -12.28 -2.59
C ALA A 309 -5.35 -13.62 -2.35
N VAL A 310 -4.74 -14.53 -1.56
CA VAL A 310 -5.24 -15.90 -1.36
C VAL A 310 -6.22 -16.07 -0.19
N HIS A 311 -6.19 -15.22 0.85
CA HIS A 311 -6.95 -15.47 2.08
C HIS A 311 -8.45 -15.74 1.87
N PRO A 312 -9.15 -15.15 0.87
CA PRO A 312 -10.57 -15.46 0.64
C PRO A 312 -10.77 -16.86 0.10
N LEU A 313 -9.83 -17.35 -0.72
CA LEU A 313 -9.87 -18.72 -1.20
C LEU A 313 -9.69 -19.70 -0.03
N VAL A 314 -8.83 -19.35 0.94
CA VAL A 314 -8.66 -20.13 2.17
C VAL A 314 -9.93 -20.12 3.01
N LEU A 315 -10.60 -18.97 3.15
CA LEU A 315 -11.89 -18.87 3.84
C LEU A 315 -12.94 -19.76 3.16
N ASP A 316 -13.12 -19.64 1.85
CA ASP A 316 -14.10 -20.46 1.12
C ASP A 316 -13.79 -21.95 1.24
N LEU A 317 -12.50 -22.34 1.14
CA LEU A 317 -12.07 -23.72 1.32
C LEU A 317 -12.37 -24.23 2.74
N LEU A 318 -12.10 -23.45 3.78
CA LEU A 318 -12.40 -23.83 5.16
C LEU A 318 -13.91 -23.96 5.38
N GLY A 319 -14.71 -23.06 4.80
CA GLY A 319 -16.17 -23.17 4.81
C GLY A 319 -16.65 -24.46 4.14
N TYR A 320 -16.17 -24.74 2.93
CA TYR A 320 -16.50 -25.94 2.15
C TYR A 320 -16.11 -27.24 2.88
N LEU A 321 -14.98 -27.25 3.59
CA LEU A 321 -14.52 -28.40 4.38
C LEU A 321 -15.23 -28.57 5.73
N GLY A 322 -16.23 -27.74 6.03
CA GLY A 322 -16.99 -27.83 7.29
C GLY A 322 -16.25 -27.30 8.52
N PHE A 323 -15.23 -26.46 8.35
CA PHE A 323 -14.47 -25.91 9.47
C PHE A 323 -15.28 -24.93 10.32
N TYR A 324 -16.23 -24.20 9.74
CA TYR A 324 -17.04 -23.24 10.48
C TYR A 324 -17.96 -23.92 11.51
N PRO A 325 -18.74 -24.96 11.17
CA PRO A 325 -19.45 -25.75 12.18
C PRO A 325 -18.55 -26.25 13.32
N LEU A 326 -17.36 -26.78 13.00
CA LEU A 326 -16.40 -27.23 14.02
C LEU A 326 -15.98 -26.11 14.99
N LEU A 327 -15.79 -24.88 14.49
CA LEU A 327 -15.49 -23.74 15.37
C LEU A 327 -16.65 -23.43 16.32
N TYR A 328 -17.90 -23.59 15.88
CA TYR A 328 -19.07 -23.43 16.74
C TYR A 328 -19.20 -24.57 17.77
N GLU A 329 -18.78 -25.80 17.42
CA GLU A 329 -18.72 -26.93 18.35
C GLU A 329 -17.62 -26.77 19.40
N TRP A 330 -16.42 -26.32 19.00
CA TRP A 330 -15.29 -26.12 19.90
C TRP A 330 -15.45 -24.92 20.82
N PHE A 331 -16.08 -23.85 20.33
CA PHE A 331 -16.21 -22.57 21.03
C PHE A 331 -17.66 -22.04 21.00
N PRO A 332 -18.64 -22.79 21.52
CA PRO A 332 -20.07 -22.45 21.39
C PRO A 332 -20.43 -21.11 22.04
N ALA A 333 -19.73 -20.73 23.11
CA ALA A 333 -19.98 -19.52 23.88
C ALA A 333 -18.99 -18.37 23.60
N SER A 334 -18.10 -18.49 22.60
CA SER A 334 -17.05 -17.48 22.39
C SER A 334 -16.82 -17.11 20.92
N ALA A 335 -17.45 -16.02 20.50
CA ALA A 335 -17.18 -15.34 19.23
C ALA A 335 -15.71 -14.99 19.03
N THR A 336 -15.06 -14.53 20.10
CA THR A 336 -13.64 -14.16 20.11
C THR A 336 -12.74 -15.35 19.81
N LEU A 337 -12.93 -16.49 20.49
CA LEU A 337 -12.11 -17.68 20.24
C LEU A 337 -12.33 -18.26 18.85
N ARG A 338 -13.58 -18.27 18.35
CA ARG A 338 -13.89 -18.64 16.96
C ARG A 338 -13.13 -17.78 15.97
N THR A 339 -13.20 -16.46 16.13
CA THR A 339 -12.54 -15.49 15.25
C THR A 339 -11.02 -15.61 15.31
N LEU A 340 -10.44 -15.66 16.51
CA LEU A 340 -8.99 -15.78 16.68
C LEU A 340 -8.46 -17.08 16.06
N THR A 341 -9.15 -18.19 16.30
CA THR A 341 -8.78 -19.48 15.70
C THR A 341 -8.86 -19.42 14.18
N LEU A 342 -9.94 -18.86 13.63
CA LEU A 342 -10.09 -18.68 12.20
C LEU A 342 -8.98 -17.81 11.60
N VAL A 343 -8.66 -16.66 12.21
CA VAL A 343 -7.58 -15.77 11.76
C VAL A 343 -6.23 -16.50 11.74
N VAL A 344 -5.90 -17.23 12.81
CA VAL A 344 -4.63 -17.98 12.90
C VAL A 344 -4.55 -19.04 11.81
N VAL A 345 -5.60 -19.83 11.62
CA VAL A 345 -5.63 -20.90 10.61
C VAL A 345 -5.56 -20.31 9.19
N VAL A 346 -6.34 -19.26 8.90
CA VAL A 346 -6.34 -18.59 7.59
C VAL A 346 -4.97 -18.02 7.27
N LEU A 347 -4.34 -17.32 8.22
CA LEU A 347 -2.99 -16.79 8.04
C LEU A 347 -1.96 -17.90 7.86
N ALA A 348 -2.02 -18.97 8.66
CA ALA A 348 -1.08 -20.09 8.56
C ALA A 348 -1.15 -20.77 7.18
N ILE A 349 -2.36 -21.12 6.71
CA ILE A 349 -2.56 -21.75 5.40
C ILE A 349 -2.16 -20.78 4.27
N SER A 350 -2.55 -19.50 4.37
CA SER A 350 -2.18 -18.48 3.39
C SER A 350 -0.65 -18.35 3.29
N LEU A 351 0.05 -18.28 4.42
CA LEU A 351 1.52 -18.16 4.44
C LEU A 351 2.20 -19.41 3.90
N LEU A 352 1.71 -20.61 4.25
CA LEU A 352 2.22 -21.87 3.73
C LEU A 352 2.06 -21.97 2.20
N PHE A 353 0.88 -21.62 1.69
CA PHE A 353 0.59 -21.58 0.27
C PHE A 353 1.54 -20.61 -0.45
N ILE A 354 1.67 -19.39 0.06
CA ILE A 354 2.53 -18.37 -0.54
C ILE A 354 4.01 -18.74 -0.46
N ASP A 355 4.46 -19.36 0.63
CA ASP A 355 5.83 -19.88 0.72
C ASP A 355 6.13 -20.97 -0.31
N THR A 356 5.12 -21.77 -0.65
CA THR A 356 5.22 -22.78 -1.69
C THR A 356 5.28 -22.11 -3.07
N VAL A 357 4.36 -21.20 -3.37
CA VAL A 357 4.31 -20.47 -4.65
C VAL A 357 5.55 -19.61 -4.89
N LEU A 358 6.12 -18.99 -3.86
CA LEU A 358 7.35 -18.21 -3.97
C LEU A 358 8.56 -19.05 -4.43
N ARG A 359 8.48 -20.38 -4.34
CA ARG A 359 9.54 -21.31 -4.79
C ARG A 359 9.36 -21.77 -6.24
N THR A 360 8.22 -21.45 -6.88
CA THR A 360 7.86 -21.87 -8.24
C THR A 360 7.99 -20.69 -9.24
N PRO A 361 8.01 -20.94 -10.57
CA PRO A 361 7.99 -19.85 -11.56
C PRO A 361 6.69 -19.02 -11.56
N LEU A 362 5.64 -19.48 -10.87
CA LEU A 362 4.35 -18.78 -10.78
C LEU A 362 4.40 -17.57 -9.82
N SER A 363 5.48 -17.39 -9.05
CA SER A 363 5.58 -16.34 -8.02
C SER A 363 5.31 -14.92 -8.55
N ARG A 364 5.76 -14.62 -9.77
CA ARG A 364 5.54 -13.30 -10.40
C ARG A 364 4.07 -13.05 -10.70
N TRP A 365 3.38 -14.10 -11.14
CA TRP A 365 1.99 -14.06 -11.55
C TRP A 365 1.04 -14.06 -10.35
N VAL A 366 1.34 -14.85 -9.31
CA VAL A 366 0.42 -15.03 -8.17
C VAL A 366 0.73 -14.06 -7.03
N VAL A 367 2.00 -13.71 -6.81
CA VAL A 367 2.48 -12.97 -5.62
C VAL A 367 3.11 -11.62 -5.99
N ALA A 368 3.15 -11.25 -7.27
CA ALA A 368 3.83 -10.03 -7.75
C ALA A 368 5.32 -9.94 -7.32
N ARG A 369 5.98 -11.09 -7.07
CA ARG A 369 7.36 -11.17 -6.57
C ARG A 369 8.20 -12.16 -7.36
N ASP A 370 9.48 -11.85 -7.45
CA ASP A 370 10.47 -12.77 -8.00
C ASP A 370 10.59 -14.04 -7.14
N ARG A 371 10.91 -15.14 -7.81
CA ARG A 371 11.09 -16.45 -7.19
C ARG A 371 12.20 -16.38 -6.15
N ILE A 372 11.96 -16.95 -4.97
CA ILE A 372 12.98 -17.16 -3.96
C ILE A 372 13.66 -18.51 -4.25
N PRO A 373 14.95 -18.54 -4.62
CA PRO A 373 15.63 -19.79 -4.91
C PRO A 373 15.75 -20.66 -3.64
N LEU A 374 15.54 -21.97 -3.79
CA LEU A 374 15.60 -22.96 -2.71
C LEU A 374 16.98 -23.05 -2.05
N ARG A 375 18.03 -22.69 -2.78
CA ARG A 375 19.41 -22.57 -2.29
C ARG A 375 19.80 -21.11 -2.34
N ARG A 376 20.31 -20.55 -1.23
CA ARG A 376 21.01 -19.27 -1.28
C ARG A 376 22.14 -19.43 -2.31
N PRO A 377 22.26 -18.54 -3.31
CA PRO A 377 23.46 -18.50 -4.13
C PRO A 377 24.65 -18.42 -3.19
N LYS A 378 25.64 -19.30 -3.38
CA LYS A 378 26.93 -19.19 -2.68
C LYS A 378 27.41 -17.76 -2.95
N PRO A 379 27.81 -16.97 -1.94
CA PRO A 379 28.37 -15.66 -2.22
C PRO A 379 29.49 -15.86 -3.22
N GLU A 380 29.32 -15.31 -4.42
CA GLU A 380 30.37 -15.26 -5.42
C GLU A 380 31.52 -14.56 -4.73
N LYS A 381 32.63 -15.27 -4.53
CA LYS A 381 33.85 -14.65 -4.01
C LYS A 381 34.11 -13.51 -4.98
N LEU A 382 33.98 -12.26 -4.53
CA LEU A 382 34.50 -11.12 -5.26
C LEU A 382 35.96 -11.50 -5.57
N ALA A 383 36.25 -11.72 -6.85
CA ALA A 383 37.63 -11.81 -7.28
C ALA A 383 38.30 -10.52 -6.78
N PRO A 384 39.50 -10.60 -6.18
CA PRO A 384 40.18 -9.40 -5.73
C PRO A 384 40.31 -8.49 -6.95
N VAL A 385 39.74 -7.29 -6.84
CA VAL A 385 40.01 -6.19 -7.75
C VAL A 385 41.52 -5.96 -7.62
N VAL A 386 42.27 -6.36 -8.64
CA VAL A 386 43.68 -5.99 -8.74
C VAL A 386 43.70 -4.48 -8.89
N ASP A 387 44.25 -3.84 -7.87
CA ASP A 387 44.42 -2.41 -7.76
C ASP A 387 45.61 -2.03 -8.64
N GLU A 388 45.37 -1.73 -9.91
CA GLU A 388 46.40 -1.28 -10.84
C GLU A 388 46.35 0.25 -10.93
N THR A 389 47.08 0.91 -10.03
CA THR A 389 47.41 2.33 -10.22
C THR A 389 48.95 2.51 -10.15
N ILE A 390 49.51 2.88 -11.30
CA ILE A 390 50.77 3.60 -11.55
C ILE A 390 52.10 2.86 -11.34
N ALA A 391 52.75 2.51 -12.46
CA ALA A 391 54.19 2.65 -12.60
C ALA A 391 54.52 3.25 -13.98
N ALA A 392 55.16 4.40 -13.95
CA ALA A 392 55.74 5.05 -15.12
C ALA A 392 56.93 4.24 -15.67
N GLY A 393 57.13 4.33 -16.99
CA GLY A 393 58.45 4.20 -17.62
C GLY A 393 58.82 2.82 -18.17
N SER A 394 58.59 2.62 -19.48
CA SER A 394 59.60 2.10 -20.41
C SER A 394 59.02 2.05 -21.83
N VAL A 395 59.71 2.74 -22.74
CA VAL A 395 59.55 2.65 -24.21
C VAL A 395 60.10 1.30 -24.67
N PRO A 396 59.52 0.68 -25.72
CA PRO A 396 60.34 0.40 -26.89
C PRO A 396 59.70 0.83 -28.22
N CYS A 397 60.59 1.23 -29.12
CA CYS A 397 60.40 1.65 -30.51
C CYS A 397 59.56 0.68 -31.35
N HIS A 398 58.75 1.23 -32.27
CA HIS A 398 58.68 0.72 -33.63
C HIS A 398 58.28 1.83 -34.62
N ASP A 399 58.92 1.76 -35.78
CA ASP A 399 59.00 2.75 -36.87
C ASP A 399 57.73 2.88 -37.74
N ALA A 400 57.80 3.92 -38.60
CA ALA A 400 57.02 4.21 -39.83
C ALA A 400 55.60 4.81 -39.61
N ASP A 401 55.16 5.90 -40.25
CA ASP A 401 55.69 6.74 -41.34
C ASP A 401 54.89 8.07 -41.36
N GLU A 402 55.52 9.10 -41.97
CA GLU A 402 54.93 10.22 -42.73
C GLU A 402 54.15 11.38 -42.04
N ASP A 403 54.84 12.53 -42.05
CA ASP A 403 54.47 13.79 -42.74
C ASP A 403 54.09 15.08 -41.97
N CYS A 404 54.88 16.10 -42.35
CA CYS A 404 54.61 17.54 -42.46
C CYS A 404 54.63 18.43 -41.19
N GLU A 405 55.81 19.00 -40.96
CA GLU A 405 56.09 20.44 -40.91
C GLU A 405 55.00 21.38 -40.35
N HIS A 406 55.26 21.99 -39.20
CA HIS A 406 55.47 23.44 -39.18
C HIS A 406 56.21 23.93 -37.92
N GLU A 407 57.24 24.70 -38.23
CA GLU A 407 58.26 25.33 -37.42
C GLU A 407 57.81 26.65 -36.77
N GLY A 408 58.44 26.97 -35.62
CA GLY A 408 58.56 28.32 -35.06
C GLY A 408 57.34 28.88 -34.29
N ASP A 409 57.49 29.74 -33.28
CA ASP A 409 58.65 30.22 -32.56
C ASP A 409 58.11 30.92 -31.29
N ARG A 410 58.68 30.57 -30.12
CA ARG A 410 58.98 31.43 -28.96
C ARG A 410 57.92 32.10 -28.07
N PRO A 411 58.35 32.45 -26.83
CA PRO A 411 57.52 32.55 -25.64
C PRO A 411 57.47 33.98 -25.09
N GLY A 412 56.69 34.19 -24.03
CA GLY A 412 56.84 35.39 -23.23
C GLY A 412 55.89 35.46 -22.05
N THR A 413 56.45 35.20 -20.86
CA THR A 413 56.26 36.00 -19.63
C THR A 413 54.80 36.24 -19.18
N GLY A 414 54.35 35.79 -18.03
CA GLY A 414 55.05 35.63 -16.76
C GLY A 414 54.22 36.32 -15.67
N ARG A 415 54.01 35.58 -14.57
CA ARG A 415 53.89 36.04 -13.17
C ARG A 415 52.79 37.06 -12.82
N GLU A 416 51.84 36.66 -11.97
CA GLU A 416 51.81 36.91 -10.51
C GLU A 416 51.47 38.38 -10.18
N LEU A 417 50.73 38.78 -9.15
CA LEU A 417 49.97 38.22 -8.04
C LEU A 417 49.29 39.44 -7.39
N HIS A 418 48.27 39.18 -6.59
CA HIS A 418 47.91 39.92 -5.36
C HIS A 418 47.07 41.21 -5.37
N GLY A 419 46.12 41.21 -4.41
CA GLY A 419 45.85 42.34 -3.52
C GLY A 419 44.53 43.08 -3.78
N GLN A 420 43.39 42.67 -3.22
CA GLN A 420 42.79 43.09 -1.92
C GLN A 420 42.38 44.57 -1.78
N HIS A 421 41.08 44.74 -1.40
CA HIS A 421 40.41 45.89 -0.75
C HIS A 421 40.24 47.18 -1.58
N HIS A 422 39.20 48.03 -1.47
CA HIS A 422 38.24 48.37 -0.40
C HIS A 422 36.97 49.04 -1.00
N HIS A 423 35.86 48.98 -0.24
CA HIS A 423 34.77 49.98 -0.11
C HIS A 423 33.78 50.36 -1.24
N GLY A 424 32.50 50.40 -0.87
CA GLY A 424 31.48 51.27 -1.47
C GLY A 424 30.04 50.95 -1.07
N ARG A 425 29.49 51.70 -0.09
CA ARG A 425 28.05 51.74 0.29
C ARG A 425 27.20 52.42 -0.80
N HIS A 426 25.91 52.05 -0.93
CA HIS A 426 24.70 52.89 -1.11
C HIS A 426 23.48 51.93 -1.17
N ALA A 427 22.56 51.88 -0.19
CA ALA A 427 21.45 52.78 0.14
C ALA A 427 20.23 52.70 -0.81
N ARG A 428 19.17 52.07 -0.29
CA ARG A 428 17.70 52.32 -0.43
C ARG A 428 17.09 52.59 -1.82
N GLN A 429 16.17 51.71 -2.22
CA GLN A 429 14.72 51.99 -2.25
C GLN A 429 13.95 50.70 -1.95
#